data_AF-A0A523SP35-F1
#
_entry.id   AF-A0A523SP35-F1
#
_cell.length_a   1.000
_cell.length_b   1.000
_cell.length_c   1.000
_cell.angle_alpha   90.00
_cell.angle_beta   90.00
_cell.angle_gamma   90.00
#
_symmetry.space_group_name_H-M   'P 1'
#
loop_
_entity.id
_entity.type
_entity.pdbx_description
1 polymer ?
#
loop_
_entity_poly.entity_id
_entity_poly.type
_entity_poly.pdbx_seq_one_letter_code
_entity_poly.pdbx_strand_id
1 'polypeptide(L)'
;MNIRDLQPGMSRVSIKVKVVSVSEPKHVTSGKGVEHEILELEVEDETGSMAMNFWNEKIIPLKVGDVLQIENGFVTSFKGVRRINVGKYGEVTKV
;
A
#
# COMPACT_ATOMS: atom_id res chain seq x y z
N MET A 1 7.40 12.65 -4.47
CA MET A 1 7.55 12.19 -3.08
C MET A 1 8.02 10.76 -3.19
N ASN A 2 9.04 10.39 -2.43
CA ASN A 2 9.71 9.11 -2.59
C ASN A 2 9.65 8.31 -1.29
N ILE A 3 9.90 7.00 -1.35
CA ILE A 3 9.78 6.06 -0.23
C ILE A 3 10.62 6.51 0.97
N ARG A 4 11.82 7.03 0.75
CA ARG A 4 12.71 7.49 1.84
C ARG A 4 12.09 8.62 2.68
N ASP A 5 11.25 9.45 2.08
CA ASP A 5 10.62 10.60 2.75
C ASP A 5 9.39 10.19 3.56
N LEU A 6 8.88 8.96 3.38
CA LEU A 6 7.66 8.47 4.02
C LEU A 6 7.88 8.10 5.48
N GLN A 7 7.11 8.73 6.36
CA GLN A 7 7.13 8.53 7.81
C GLN A 7 5.75 8.11 8.33
N PRO A 8 5.69 7.24 9.37
CA PRO A 8 4.43 6.92 10.03
C PRO A 8 3.67 8.16 10.46
N GLY A 9 2.36 8.19 10.20
CA GLY A 9 1.49 9.33 10.49
C GLY A 9 1.29 10.29 9.31
N MET A 10 2.06 10.15 8.22
CA MET A 10 1.80 10.89 6.99
C MET A 10 0.49 10.44 6.34
N SER A 11 -0.27 11.42 5.84
CA SER A 11 -1.51 11.23 5.09
C SER A 11 -1.44 12.04 3.79
N ARG A 12 -2.40 11.82 2.87
CA ARG A 12 -2.42 12.45 1.54
C ARG A 12 -1.13 12.19 0.75
N VAL A 13 -0.56 11.01 0.91
CA VAL A 13 0.65 10.60 0.22
C VAL A 13 0.31 10.24 -1.22
N SER A 14 0.98 10.90 -2.16
CA SER A 14 0.93 10.56 -3.58
C SER A 14 2.32 10.18 -4.07
N ILE A 15 2.48 8.97 -4.58
CA ILE A 15 3.78 8.38 -4.93
C ILE A 15 3.62 7.43 -6.11
N LYS A 16 4.67 7.35 -6.94
CA LYS A 16 4.80 6.39 -8.03
C LYS A 16 5.79 5.32 -7.62
N VAL A 17 5.40 4.06 -7.69
CA VAL A 17 6.23 2.91 -7.26
C VAL A 17 6.09 1.74 -8.23
N LYS A 18 7.06 0.83 -8.22
CA LYS A 18 7.04 -0.42 -8.98
C LYS A 18 6.79 -1.61 -8.06
N VAL A 19 5.94 -2.55 -8.47
CA VAL A 19 5.65 -3.78 -7.73
C VAL A 19 6.82 -4.76 -7.86
N VAL A 20 7.35 -5.20 -6.72
CA VAL A 20 8.44 -6.17 -6.62
C VAL A 20 7.91 -7.54 -6.21
N SER A 21 6.91 -7.59 -5.33
CA SER A 21 6.25 -8.83 -4.93
C SER A 21 4.76 -8.61 -4.65
N VAL A 22 3.97 -9.66 -4.86
CA VAL A 22 2.52 -9.69 -4.62
C VAL A 22 2.23 -10.90 -3.73
N SER A 23 1.66 -10.67 -2.55
CA SER A 23 1.22 -11.75 -1.66
C SER A 23 -0.16 -12.27 -2.04
N GLU A 24 -0.59 -13.38 -1.42
CA GLU A 24 -2.00 -13.80 -1.50
C GLU A 24 -2.89 -12.84 -0.68
N PRO A 25 -4.14 -12.58 -1.12
CA PRO A 25 -5.11 -11.84 -0.34
C PRO A 25 -5.38 -12.51 1.03
N LYS A 26 -5.48 -11.69 2.08
CA LYS A 26 -5.70 -12.15 3.46
C LYS A 26 -6.95 -11.48 4.02
N HIS A 27 -7.67 -12.19 4.89
CA HIS A 27 -8.79 -11.62 5.64
C HIS A 27 -8.33 -11.21 7.04
N VAL A 28 -8.67 -10.00 7.44
CA VAL A 28 -8.37 -9.46 8.77
C VAL A 28 -9.63 -8.91 9.42
N THR A 29 -9.85 -9.25 10.68
CA THR A 29 -10.96 -8.71 11.46
C THR A 29 -10.50 -7.44 12.17
N SER A 30 -11.19 -6.33 11.93
CA SER A 30 -10.96 -5.09 12.69
C SER A 30 -11.37 -5.24 14.15
N GLY A 31 -10.89 -4.35 15.03
CA GLY A 31 -11.29 -4.35 16.44
C GLY A 31 -12.79 -4.13 16.69
N LYS A 32 -13.56 -3.75 15.66
CA LYS A 32 -15.02 -3.62 15.71
C LYS A 32 -15.76 -4.88 15.21
N GLY A 33 -15.04 -5.96 14.92
CA GLY A 33 -15.62 -7.22 14.42
C GLY A 33 -15.95 -7.20 12.92
N VAL A 34 -15.55 -6.16 12.18
CA VAL A 34 -15.75 -6.09 10.73
C VAL A 34 -14.60 -6.78 10.03
N GLU A 35 -14.91 -7.72 9.14
CA GLU A 35 -13.92 -8.37 8.27
C GLU A 35 -13.51 -7.46 7.11
N HIS A 36 -12.21 -7.45 6.83
CA HIS A 36 -11.61 -6.74 5.72
C HIS A 36 -10.71 -7.68 4.93
N GLU A 37 -10.76 -7.56 3.62
CA GLU A 37 -9.77 -8.19 2.75
C GLU A 37 -8.58 -7.24 2.58
N ILE A 38 -7.37 -7.76 2.67
CA ILE A 38 -6.13 -7.02 2.42
C ILE A 38 -5.26 -7.75 1.42
N LEU A 39 -4.66 -6.99 0.51
CA LEU A 39 -3.58 -7.46 -0.36
C LEU A 39 -2.29 -6.76 0.04
N GLU A 40 -1.28 -7.55 0.40
CA GLU A 40 0.04 -7.08 0.79
C GLU A 40 1.02 -7.20 -0.38
N LEU A 41 1.74 -6.11 -0.65
CA LEU A 41 2.67 -5.95 -1.76
C LEU A 41 4.00 -5.44 -1.23
N GLU A 42 5.07 -5.77 -1.92
CA GLU A 42 6.33 -5.03 -1.81
C GLU A 42 6.50 -4.15 -3.04
N VAL A 43 6.81 -2.88 -2.80
CA VAL A 43 7.01 -1.88 -3.85
C VAL A 43 8.35 -1.18 -3.69
N GLU A 44 8.92 -0.71 -4.79
CA GLU A 44 10.18 0.01 -4.83
C GLU A 44 10.11 1.29 -5.65
N ASP A 45 10.99 2.23 -5.32
CA ASP A 45 11.36 3.38 -6.13
C ASP A 45 12.88 3.56 -6.10
N GLU A 46 13.40 4.63 -6.70
CA GLU A 46 14.83 4.92 -6.74
C GLU A 46 15.47 5.17 -5.35
N THR A 47 14.68 5.33 -4.30
CA THR A 47 15.13 5.64 -2.94
C THR A 47 15.03 4.48 -1.96
N GLY A 48 14.32 3.40 -2.31
CA GLY A 48 14.24 2.18 -1.50
C GLY A 48 13.02 1.32 -1.79
N SER A 49 12.76 0.35 -0.91
CA SER A 49 11.56 -0.50 -0.95
C SER A 49 10.72 -0.34 0.32
N MET A 50 9.42 -0.64 0.20
CA MET A 50 8.47 -0.52 1.29
C MET A 50 7.27 -1.46 1.09
N ALA A 51 6.70 -1.93 2.19
CA ALA A 51 5.46 -2.70 2.15
C ALA A 51 4.27 -1.79 1.81
N MET A 52 3.32 -2.31 1.03
CA MET A 52 2.10 -1.61 0.66
C MET A 52 0.88 -2.52 0.85
N ASN A 53 -0.20 -1.95 1.40
CA ASN A 53 -1.44 -2.66 1.66
C ASN A 53 -2.61 -2.02 0.91
N PHE A 54 -3.31 -2.82 0.13
CA PHE A 54 -4.62 -2.48 -0.42
C PHE A 54 -5.71 -3.10 0.42
N TRP A 55 -6.82 -2.36 0.55
CA TRP A 55 -7.93 -2.72 1.40
C TRP A 55 -9.20 -2.91 0.56
N ASN A 56 -9.92 -4.00 0.82
CA ASN A 56 -11.26 -4.28 0.31
C ASN A 56 -11.35 -4.07 -1.22
N GLU A 57 -12.27 -3.20 -1.68
CA GLU A 57 -12.55 -2.91 -3.08
C GLU A 57 -11.38 -2.29 -3.86
N LYS A 58 -10.29 -1.88 -3.19
CA LYS A 58 -9.09 -1.33 -3.84
C LYS A 58 -8.12 -2.42 -4.30
N ILE A 59 -8.42 -3.68 -4.00
CA ILE A 59 -7.64 -4.82 -4.47
C ILE A 59 -7.91 -4.98 -5.98
N ILE A 60 -6.92 -4.61 -6.79
CA ILE A 60 -6.91 -4.82 -8.24
C ILE A 60 -5.94 -5.95 -8.60
N PRO A 61 -6.14 -6.66 -9.73
CA PRO A 61 -5.19 -7.64 -10.21
C PRO A 61 -3.83 -6.97 -10.52
N LEU A 62 -2.78 -7.43 -9.85
CA LEU A 62 -1.42 -6.90 -10.00
C LEU A 62 -0.42 -8.01 -10.34
N LYS A 63 0.65 -7.62 -11.03
CA LYS A 63 1.80 -8.48 -11.32
C LYS A 63 3.09 -7.81 -10.92
N VAL A 64 4.10 -8.63 -10.62
CA VAL A 64 5.48 -8.15 -10.44
C VAL A 64 5.92 -7.40 -11.70
N GLY A 65 6.52 -6.23 -11.52
CA GLY A 65 6.93 -5.33 -12.58
C GLY A 65 5.92 -4.24 -12.93
N ASP A 66 4.67 -4.33 -12.46
CA ASP A 66 3.67 -3.28 -12.68
C ASP A 66 4.08 -1.97 -11.99
N VAL A 67 3.80 -0.85 -12.64
CA VAL A 67 4.03 0.48 -12.08
C VAL A 67 2.72 1.07 -11.61
N LEU A 68 2.69 1.56 -10.38
CA LEU A 68 1.51 2.05 -9.71
C LEU A 68 1.67 3.53 -9.36
N GLN A 69 0.66 4.31 -9.71
CA GLN A 69 0.44 5.66 -9.21
C GLN A 69 -0.54 5.55 -8.04
N ILE A 70 -0.09 5.94 -6.86
CA ILE A 70 -0.91 6.02 -5.66
C ILE A 70 -1.26 7.48 -5.41
N GLU A 71 -2.52 7.73 -5.11
CA GLU A 71 -2.99 9.03 -4.66
C GLU A 71 -3.73 8.91 -3.33
N ASN A 72 -3.51 9.90 -2.47
CA ASN A 72 -4.21 10.05 -1.20
C ASN A 72 -4.06 8.83 -0.26
N GLY A 73 -2.89 8.18 -0.31
CA GLY A 73 -2.50 7.11 0.62
C GLY A 73 -2.10 7.64 1.99
N PHE A 74 -1.86 6.72 2.92
CA PHE A 74 -1.38 7.05 4.27
C PHE A 74 -0.35 6.03 4.78
N VAL A 75 0.58 6.50 5.60
CA VAL A 75 1.71 5.69 6.07
C VAL A 75 1.47 5.30 7.52
N THR A 76 1.51 4.00 7.79
CA THR A 76 1.46 3.46 9.16
C THR A 76 2.73 2.67 9.46
N SER A 77 2.93 2.35 10.73
CA SER A 77 3.92 1.36 11.15
C SER A 77 3.22 0.26 11.93
N PHE A 78 3.55 -0.98 11.63
CA PHE A 78 3.07 -2.13 12.38
C PHE A 78 4.25 -3.06 12.66
N LYS A 79 4.45 -3.36 13.94
CA LYS A 79 5.62 -4.11 14.44
C LYS A 79 6.97 -3.53 13.97
N GLY A 80 7.08 -2.21 13.89
CA GLY A 80 8.30 -1.50 13.46
C GLY A 80 8.48 -1.40 11.95
N VAL A 81 7.64 -2.07 11.15
CA VAL A 81 7.69 -2.02 9.69
C VAL A 81 6.75 -0.94 9.16
N ARG A 82 7.33 0.06 8.50
CA ARG A 82 6.58 1.11 7.81
C ARG A 82 5.87 0.53 6.59
N ARG A 83 4.63 0.94 6.36
CA ARG A 83 3.83 0.52 5.21
C ARG A 83 2.95 1.64 4.66
N ILE A 84 2.76 1.65 3.35
CA ILE A 84 1.82 2.53 2.66
C ILE A 84 0.46 1.83 2.61
N ASN A 85 -0.62 2.53 2.92
CA ASN A 85 -1.96 1.97 2.86
C ASN A 85 -2.81 2.79 1.89
N VAL A 86 -3.59 2.08 1.07
CA VAL A 86 -4.60 2.68 0.20
C VAL A 86 -5.98 2.29 0.74
N GLY A 87 -6.58 3.21 1.49
CA GLY A 87 -7.90 3.01 2.09
C GLY A 87 -9.02 3.56 1.21
N LYS A 88 -10.21 3.75 1.81
CA LYS A 88 -11.44 4.21 1.16
C LYS A 88 -11.26 5.44 0.24
N TYR A 89 -10.48 6.42 0.69
CA TYR A 89 -10.26 7.69 -0.01
C TYR A 89 -9.01 7.71 -0.89
N GLY A 90 -8.25 6.61 -0.90
CA GLY A 90 -7.07 6.45 -1.73
C GLY A 90 -7.45 5.91 -3.10
N GLU A 91 -6.61 6.24 -4.08
CA GLU A 91 -6.71 5.72 -5.44
C GLU A 91 -5.40 5.07 -5.85
N VAL A 92 -5.52 4.01 -6.64
CA VAL A 92 -4.41 3.29 -7.26
C VAL A 92 -4.71 3.17 -8.74
N THR A 93 -3.77 3.58 -9.57
CA THR A 93 -3.83 3.44 -11.03
C THR A 93 -2.57 2.77 -11.53
N LYS A 94 -2.73 1.78 -12.40
CA LYS A 94 -1.61 1.16 -13.12
C LYS A 94 -1.20 2.07 -14.27
N VAL A 95 0.10 2.32 -14.40
CA VAL A 95 0.71 3.22 -15.40
C VAL A 95 1.55 2.45 -16.40
#